data_AF-A0A6N9URA6-F1
#
_entry.id   AF-A0A6N9URA6-F1
#
_cell.length_a   1.000
_cell.length_b   1.000
_cell.length_c   1.000
_cell.angle_alpha   90.00
_cell.angle_beta   90.00
_cell.angle_gamma   90.00
#
_symmetry.space_group_name_H-M   'P 1'
#
loop_
_entity.id
_entity.type
_entity.pdbx_description
1 polymer ?
#
loop_
_entity_poly.entity_id
_entity_poly.type
_entity_poly.pdbx_seq_one_letter_code
_entity_poly.pdbx_strand_id
1 'polypeptide(L)'
;MIALGAGRPDRVVAVGAHCDDIAIGAGGTLLTLCLARPGVRVDALVLSGGGGEREQEERAALAAFCPGADLRPTVLKLPDGRMPAHWEEAKAAVEELRARTEPDLVLAPRTDDAHQDHRGLAKLMTTAFRDHLVLRYEIVKWDGDLGRPSAYQPLTPEIAERKVRLLQEHYPSQRHRPWYDREAFLGLARIRGIECHARYAEAFDVAKLTLNLGG
;
A
#
# COMPACT_ATOMS: atom_id res chain seq x y z
N MET A 1 13.13 -5.61 21.42
CA MET A 1 12.16 -6.68 21.08
C MET A 1 11.66 -6.38 19.67
N ILE A 2 11.51 -7.37 18.79
CA ILE A 2 11.01 -7.10 17.44
C ILE A 2 9.51 -6.80 17.53
N ALA A 3 9.09 -5.62 17.07
CA ALA A 3 7.70 -5.19 17.12
C ALA A 3 6.96 -5.67 15.85
N LEU A 4 6.41 -6.89 15.89
CA LEU A 4 5.66 -7.48 14.78
C LEU A 4 4.14 -7.59 15.07
N GLY A 5 3.61 -6.75 15.97
CA GLY A 5 2.22 -6.80 16.40
C GLY A 5 1.35 -5.72 15.74
N ALA A 6 0.12 -6.07 15.36
CA ALA A 6 -0.88 -5.15 14.81
C ALA A 6 -1.59 -4.37 15.94
N GLY A 7 -0.83 -3.63 16.73
CA GLY A 7 -1.37 -2.75 17.77
C GLY A 7 -2.19 -1.60 17.18
N ARG A 8 -2.27 -0.48 17.88
CA ARG A 8 -2.80 0.76 17.30
C ARG A 8 -1.61 1.54 16.71
N PRO A 9 -1.37 1.52 15.38
CA PRO A 9 -0.18 2.16 14.81
C PRO A 9 -0.35 3.68 14.84
N ASP A 10 0.68 4.38 15.30
CA ASP A 10 0.80 5.85 15.30
C ASP A 10 1.64 6.35 14.12
N ARG A 11 2.50 5.48 13.58
CA ARG A 11 3.35 5.75 12.42
C ARG A 11 3.23 4.63 11.40
N VAL A 12 2.92 4.98 10.17
CA VAL A 12 2.80 4.03 9.06
C VAL A 12 3.75 4.43 7.95
N VAL A 13 4.43 3.43 7.41
CA VAL A 13 5.10 3.54 6.12
C VAL A 13 4.24 2.86 5.06
N ALA A 14 3.96 3.55 3.97
CA ALA A 14 3.29 2.97 2.80
C ALA A 14 4.17 3.15 1.56
N VAL A 15 4.48 2.08 0.86
CA VAL A 15 5.36 2.15 -0.33
C VAL A 15 4.69 1.55 -1.55
N GLY A 16 4.97 2.11 -2.72
CA GLY A 16 4.54 1.62 -4.04
C GLY A 16 5.66 1.75 -5.06
N ALA A 17 5.68 0.91 -6.09
CA ALA A 17 6.69 1.07 -7.14
C ALA A 17 6.25 2.18 -8.12
N HIS A 18 4.96 2.27 -8.37
CA HIS A 18 4.34 3.26 -9.25
C HIS A 18 3.29 4.05 -8.49
N CYS A 19 2.97 5.25 -8.97
CA CYS A 19 1.75 5.93 -8.55
C CYS A 19 0.55 4.98 -8.74
N ASP A 20 -0.48 5.11 -7.90
CA ASP A 20 -1.66 4.24 -7.74
C ASP A 20 -1.49 2.93 -6.96
N ASP A 21 -0.29 2.33 -6.87
CA ASP A 21 -0.10 1.01 -6.24
C ASP A 21 -0.60 0.99 -4.78
N ILE A 22 -0.27 2.02 -3.98
CA ILE A 22 -0.67 2.13 -2.57
C ILE A 22 -2.20 2.25 -2.47
N ALA A 23 -2.80 3.10 -3.30
CA ALA A 23 -4.24 3.34 -3.28
C ALA A 23 -5.03 2.09 -3.71
N ILE A 24 -4.54 1.37 -4.71
CA ILE A 24 -5.15 0.13 -5.19
C ILE A 24 -5.05 -0.95 -4.13
N GLY A 25 -3.86 -1.16 -3.55
CA GLY A 25 -3.63 -2.26 -2.62
C GLY A 25 -4.17 -2.04 -1.22
N ALA A 26 -4.07 -0.81 -0.70
CA ALA A 26 -4.29 -0.51 0.71
C ALA A 26 -5.07 0.80 0.99
N GLY A 27 -5.71 1.40 -0.01
CA GLY A 27 -6.43 2.66 0.16
C GLY A 27 -7.58 2.60 1.16
N GLY A 28 -8.30 1.48 1.24
CA GLY A 28 -9.36 1.26 2.23
C GLY A 28 -8.82 1.16 3.65
N THR A 29 -7.69 0.49 3.82
CA THR A 29 -6.95 0.37 5.08
C THR A 29 -6.45 1.73 5.57
N LEU A 30 -5.88 2.54 4.68
CA LEU A 30 -5.45 3.91 5.00
C LEU A 30 -6.63 4.80 5.40
N LEU A 31 -7.76 4.74 4.68
CA LEU A 31 -8.98 5.46 5.05
C LEU A 31 -9.47 5.07 6.44
N THR A 32 -9.61 3.76 6.70
CA THR A 32 -10.05 3.26 8.00
C THR A 32 -9.12 3.73 9.12
N LEU A 33 -7.81 3.62 8.92
CA LEU A 33 -6.82 4.02 9.91
C LEU A 33 -6.88 5.52 10.20
N CYS A 34 -6.81 6.37 9.16
CA CYS A 34 -6.71 7.82 9.34
C CYS A 34 -8.00 8.42 9.88
N LEU A 35 -9.18 7.89 9.49
CA LEU A 35 -10.46 8.30 10.06
C LEU A 35 -10.58 7.94 11.54
N ALA A 36 -10.06 6.78 11.94
CA ALA A 36 -10.03 6.36 13.34
C ALA A 36 -8.96 7.10 14.16
N ARG A 37 -7.93 7.63 13.50
CA ARG A 37 -6.74 8.24 14.13
C ARG A 37 -6.29 9.52 13.45
N PRO A 38 -6.99 10.65 13.67
CA PRO A 38 -6.47 11.95 13.28
C PRO A 38 -5.07 12.19 13.88
N GLY A 39 -4.15 12.72 13.08
CA GLY A 39 -2.76 12.98 13.47
C GLY A 39 -1.82 11.79 13.33
N VAL A 40 -2.30 10.61 12.91
CA VAL A 40 -1.41 9.48 12.55
C VAL A 40 -0.40 9.94 11.50
N ARG A 41 0.88 9.56 11.66
CA ARG A 41 1.90 9.90 10.67
C ARG A 41 1.93 8.84 9.59
N VAL A 42 1.90 9.28 8.32
CA VAL A 42 2.00 8.41 7.15
C VAL A 42 3.18 8.89 6.29
N ASP A 43 4.28 8.14 6.31
CA ASP A 43 5.40 8.33 5.41
C ASP A 43 5.16 7.49 4.14
N ALA A 44 4.88 8.15 3.01
CA ALA A 44 4.63 7.48 1.74
C ALA A 44 5.81 7.60 0.78
N LEU A 45 6.20 6.49 0.14
CA LEU A 45 7.26 6.46 -0.88
C LEU A 45 6.78 5.75 -2.14
N VAL A 46 6.86 6.45 -3.27
CA VAL A 46 6.59 5.90 -4.61
C VAL A 46 7.84 6.03 -5.47
N LEU A 47 8.28 4.95 -6.12
CA LEU A 47 9.56 4.93 -6.86
C LEU A 47 9.47 5.60 -8.25
N SER A 48 8.33 5.50 -8.93
CA SER A 48 8.13 5.94 -10.32
C SER A 48 6.89 6.81 -10.46
N GLY A 49 6.98 7.85 -11.31
CA GLY A 49 5.89 8.81 -11.60
C GLY A 49 6.18 10.26 -11.20
N GLY A 50 7.35 10.52 -10.61
CA GLY A 50 7.83 11.85 -10.21
C GLY A 50 8.07 12.81 -11.37
N GLY A 51 7.84 14.11 -11.15
CA GLY A 51 8.19 15.19 -12.07
C GLY A 51 7.11 15.56 -13.09
N GLY A 52 5.88 15.05 -12.96
CA GLY A 52 4.81 15.29 -13.92
C GLY A 52 3.40 15.07 -13.37
N GLU A 53 2.45 14.81 -14.28
CA GLU A 53 1.02 14.58 -13.97
C GLU A 53 0.82 13.47 -12.94
N ARG A 54 1.52 12.34 -13.10
CA ARG A 54 1.41 11.17 -12.20
C ARG A 54 1.78 11.49 -10.76
N GLU A 55 2.75 12.37 -10.52
CA GLU A 55 3.08 12.82 -9.16
C GLU A 55 1.97 13.66 -8.54
N GLN A 56 1.33 14.52 -9.33
CA GLN A 56 0.24 15.37 -8.87
C GLN A 56 -0.98 14.52 -8.51
N GLU A 57 -1.32 13.53 -9.35
CA GLU A 57 -2.34 12.52 -9.09
C GLU A 57 -2.08 11.78 -7.77
N GLU A 58 -0.87 11.25 -7.58
CA GLU A 58 -0.50 10.48 -6.38
C GLU A 58 -0.59 11.34 -5.11
N ARG A 59 -0.06 12.56 -5.14
CA ARG A 59 -0.10 13.47 -3.98
C ARG A 59 -1.54 13.82 -3.60
N ALA A 60 -2.39 14.12 -4.58
CA ALA A 60 -3.81 14.41 -4.36
C ALA A 60 -4.55 13.19 -3.82
N ALA A 61 -4.30 12.00 -4.40
CA ALA A 61 -4.88 10.75 -3.95
C ALA A 61 -4.49 10.45 -2.51
N LEU A 62 -3.19 10.45 -2.16
CA LEU A 62 -2.73 10.15 -0.82
C LEU A 62 -3.32 11.11 0.22
N ALA A 63 -3.47 12.39 -0.10
CA ALA A 63 -4.15 13.35 0.77
C ALA A 63 -5.63 12.97 1.01
N ALA A 64 -6.33 12.51 -0.02
CA ALA A 64 -7.73 12.08 0.10
C ALA A 64 -7.90 10.73 0.81
N PHE A 65 -6.93 9.81 0.65
CA PHE A 65 -6.87 8.51 1.32
C PHE A 65 -6.41 8.58 2.78
N CYS A 66 -5.69 9.64 3.17
CA CYS A 66 -5.18 9.84 4.53
C CYS A 66 -5.77 11.09 5.21
N PRO A 67 -7.11 11.21 5.34
CA PRO A 67 -7.73 12.40 5.90
C PRO A 67 -7.29 12.63 7.35
N GLY A 68 -6.77 13.83 7.63
CA GLY A 68 -6.35 14.22 8.98
C GLY A 68 -5.02 13.64 9.45
N ALA A 69 -4.26 12.96 8.59
CA ALA A 69 -2.92 12.44 8.91
C ALA A 69 -1.81 13.51 8.81
N ASP A 70 -0.69 13.31 9.51
CA ASP A 70 0.61 13.92 9.17
C ASP A 70 1.19 13.15 7.97
N LEU A 71 0.75 13.53 6.77
CA LEU A 71 1.13 12.87 5.52
C LEU A 71 2.44 13.44 4.95
N ARG A 72 3.39 12.55 4.65
CA ARG A 72 4.71 12.90 4.08
C ARG A 72 4.97 12.10 2.80
N PRO A 73 4.46 12.54 1.64
CA PRO A 73 4.59 11.81 0.39
C PRO A 73 5.88 12.18 -0.35
N THR A 74 6.64 11.15 -0.72
CA THR A 74 7.80 11.23 -1.62
C THR A 74 7.49 10.45 -2.90
N VAL A 75 7.57 11.10 -4.05
CA VAL A 75 7.41 10.45 -5.36
C VAL A 75 8.71 10.65 -6.14
N LEU A 76 9.37 9.56 -6.48
CA LEU A 76 10.62 9.56 -7.23
C LEU A 76 10.37 9.38 -8.72
N LYS A 77 11.42 9.60 -9.50
CA LYS A 77 11.39 9.63 -10.97
C LYS A 77 12.17 8.48 -11.59
N LEU A 78 12.22 7.32 -10.92
CA LEU A 78 12.83 6.14 -11.53
C LEU A 78 12.06 5.79 -12.81
N PRO A 79 12.73 5.36 -13.90
CA PRO A 79 12.03 5.01 -15.12
C PRO A 79 11.06 3.83 -14.88
N ASP A 80 9.83 4.01 -15.32
CA ASP A 80 8.75 3.04 -15.15
C ASP A 80 9.09 1.67 -15.76
N GLY A 81 8.83 0.60 -15.00
CA GLY A 81 9.16 -0.78 -15.39
C GLY A 81 10.66 -1.08 -15.48
N ARG A 82 11.54 -0.20 -14.96
CA ARG A 82 13.00 -0.36 -15.01
C ARG A 82 13.66 -0.48 -13.65
N MET A 83 12.90 -0.60 -12.55
CA MET A 83 13.48 -0.69 -11.20
C MET A 83 14.65 -1.69 -11.07
N PRO A 84 14.63 -2.90 -11.69
CA PRO A 84 15.77 -3.82 -11.60
C PRO A 84 17.11 -3.24 -12.07
N ALA A 85 17.10 -2.36 -13.09
CA ALA A 85 18.31 -1.68 -13.56
C ALA A 85 18.70 -0.48 -12.67
N HIS A 86 17.78 -0.02 -11.84
CA HIS A 86 17.92 1.12 -10.92
C HIS A 86 17.89 0.65 -9.44
N TRP A 87 18.35 -0.58 -9.18
CA TRP A 87 18.29 -1.21 -7.86
C TRP A 87 18.97 -0.37 -6.75
N GLU A 88 20.16 0.16 -7.02
CA GLU A 88 20.91 0.96 -6.04
C GLU A 88 20.19 2.26 -5.70
N GLU A 89 19.55 2.91 -6.68
CA GLU A 89 18.77 4.14 -6.46
C GLU A 89 17.53 3.85 -5.62
N ALA A 90 16.79 2.78 -5.95
CA ALA A 90 15.64 2.34 -5.16
C ALA A 90 16.03 1.93 -3.74
N LYS A 91 17.17 1.24 -3.58
CA LYS A 91 17.71 0.84 -2.28
C LYS A 91 18.08 2.04 -1.43
N ALA A 92 18.79 3.02 -2.00
CA ALA A 92 19.14 4.26 -1.30
C ALA A 92 17.89 5.01 -0.82
N ALA A 93 16.84 5.08 -1.65
CA ALA A 93 15.56 5.69 -1.26
C ALA A 93 14.88 4.97 -0.08
N VAL A 94 14.90 3.63 -0.07
CA VAL A 94 14.35 2.83 1.03
C VAL A 94 15.18 3.00 2.31
N GLU A 95 16.51 3.08 2.21
CA GLU A 95 17.40 3.32 3.34
C GLU A 95 17.20 4.73 3.93
N GLU A 96 17.03 5.75 3.09
CA GLU A 96 16.69 7.11 3.53
C GLU A 96 15.34 7.15 4.24
N LEU A 97 14.33 6.46 3.70
CA LEU A 97 13.03 6.31 4.34
C LEU A 97 13.16 5.63 5.72
N ARG A 98 13.93 4.55 5.81
CA ARG A 98 14.17 3.85 7.08
C ARG A 98 14.91 4.72 8.10
N ALA A 99 15.82 5.60 7.67
CA ALA A 99 16.59 6.46 8.55
C ALA A 99 15.77 7.58 9.21
N ARG A 100 14.66 7.99 8.60
CA ARG A 100 13.83 9.14 9.05
C ARG A 100 12.54 8.75 9.78
N THR A 101 12.26 7.46 9.94
CA THR A 101 11.03 6.97 10.55
C THR A 101 11.23 5.63 11.25
N GLU A 102 10.43 5.43 12.30
CA GLU A 102 10.31 4.16 13.02
C GLU A 102 8.82 3.83 13.01
N PRO A 103 8.33 3.14 11.96
CA PRO A 103 6.91 2.85 11.83
C PRO A 103 6.46 1.79 12.83
N ASP A 104 5.16 1.73 13.10
CA ASP A 104 4.53 0.59 13.78
C ASP A 104 4.04 -0.45 12.76
N LEU A 105 3.79 0.01 11.53
CA LEU A 105 3.24 -0.78 10.44
C LEU A 105 3.83 -0.33 9.10
N VAL A 106 4.18 -1.31 8.26
CA VAL A 106 4.61 -1.10 6.88
C VAL A 106 3.61 -1.74 5.92
N LEU A 107 3.15 -0.96 4.94
CA LEU A 107 2.36 -1.42 3.80
C LEU A 107 3.26 -1.44 2.56
N ALA A 108 3.42 -2.60 1.93
CA ALA A 108 4.28 -2.78 0.77
C ALA A 108 3.67 -3.76 -0.25
N PRO A 109 4.14 -3.79 -1.51
CA PRO A 109 3.71 -4.83 -2.44
C PRO A 109 4.12 -6.23 -1.97
N ARG A 110 3.47 -7.25 -2.55
CA ARG A 110 3.86 -8.66 -2.41
C ARG A 110 5.22 -8.96 -3.02
N THR A 111 5.94 -9.90 -2.40
CA THR A 111 7.28 -10.34 -2.88
C THR A 111 7.23 -11.24 -4.11
N ASP A 112 6.09 -11.86 -4.37
CA ASP A 112 5.80 -12.78 -5.46
C ASP A 112 4.88 -12.18 -6.54
N ASP A 113 4.61 -10.87 -6.47
CA ASP A 113 3.86 -10.11 -7.48
C ASP A 113 4.44 -10.33 -8.89
N ALA A 114 3.64 -10.38 -9.95
CA ALA A 114 4.13 -10.64 -11.30
C ALA A 114 4.92 -9.46 -11.93
N HIS A 115 4.72 -8.23 -11.45
CA HIS A 115 5.46 -7.06 -11.90
C HIS A 115 6.83 -6.97 -11.23
N GLN A 116 7.92 -6.90 -12.01
CA GLN A 116 9.28 -6.93 -11.47
C GLN A 116 9.59 -5.76 -10.53
N ASP A 117 9.02 -4.58 -10.78
CA ASP A 117 9.24 -3.40 -9.94
C ASP A 117 8.58 -3.55 -8.56
N HIS A 118 7.35 -4.10 -8.50
CA HIS A 118 6.67 -4.42 -7.24
C HIS A 118 7.50 -5.42 -6.42
N ARG A 119 7.91 -6.55 -7.03
CA ARG A 119 8.76 -7.55 -6.35
C ARG A 119 10.08 -6.97 -5.89
N GLY A 120 10.70 -6.15 -6.73
CA GLY A 120 11.98 -5.52 -6.44
C GLY A 120 11.90 -4.66 -5.18
N LEU A 121 10.92 -3.75 -5.13
CA LEU A 121 10.64 -2.94 -3.96
C LEU A 121 10.30 -3.79 -2.74
N ALA A 122 9.42 -4.78 -2.87
CA ALA A 122 9.02 -5.67 -1.77
C ALA A 122 10.21 -6.43 -1.13
N LYS A 123 11.20 -6.83 -1.94
CA LYS A 123 12.45 -7.45 -1.46
C LYS A 123 13.28 -6.47 -0.64
N LEU A 124 13.42 -5.22 -1.10
CA LEU A 124 14.13 -4.17 -0.34
C LEU A 124 13.45 -3.93 1.02
N MET A 125 12.12 -3.77 1.03
CA MET A 125 11.34 -3.55 2.25
C MET A 125 11.53 -4.67 3.27
N THR A 126 11.54 -5.92 2.83
CA THR A 126 11.72 -7.09 3.70
C THR A 126 13.05 -7.04 4.47
N THR A 127 14.10 -6.45 3.89
CA THR A 127 15.41 -6.32 4.54
C THR A 127 15.55 -5.03 5.36
N ALA A 128 15.09 -3.90 4.83
CA ALA A 128 15.19 -2.59 5.49
C ALA A 128 14.30 -2.46 6.72
N PHE A 129 13.11 -3.09 6.70
CA PHE A 129 12.13 -3.09 7.78
C PHE A 129 11.97 -4.49 8.39
N ARG A 130 13.06 -5.27 8.44
CA ARG A 130 13.05 -6.68 8.89
C ARG A 130 12.59 -6.86 10.34
N ASP A 131 12.57 -5.80 11.13
CA ASP A 131 12.17 -5.76 12.53
C ASP A 131 10.78 -5.14 12.77
N HIS A 132 10.02 -4.92 11.70
CA HIS A 132 8.69 -4.30 11.70
C HIS A 132 7.63 -5.26 11.15
N LEU A 133 6.36 -5.06 11.55
CA LEU A 133 5.24 -5.71 10.89
C LEU A 133 5.06 -5.15 9.47
N VAL A 134 5.21 -6.02 8.47
CA VAL A 134 4.98 -5.69 7.06
C VAL A 134 3.72 -6.43 6.58
N LEU A 135 2.69 -5.66 6.22
CA LEU A 135 1.52 -6.17 5.51
C LEU A 135 1.73 -5.96 4.01
N ARG A 136 1.78 -7.07 3.27
CA ARG A 136 2.06 -7.04 1.84
C ARG A 136 0.78 -7.09 1.03
N TYR A 137 0.39 -5.97 0.42
CA TYR A 137 -0.86 -5.86 -0.32
C TYR A 137 -0.78 -6.50 -1.70
N GLU A 138 -1.94 -6.92 -2.19
CA GLU A 138 -2.15 -7.37 -3.57
C GLU A 138 -2.52 -6.18 -4.47
N ILE A 139 -2.13 -6.21 -5.74
CA ILE A 139 -2.57 -5.22 -6.73
C ILE A 139 -3.33 -5.96 -7.81
N VAL A 140 -4.61 -5.61 -8.01
CA VAL A 140 -5.42 -6.22 -9.07
C VAL A 140 -5.01 -5.69 -10.43
N LYS A 141 -4.31 -6.51 -11.21
CA LYS A 141 -3.90 -6.24 -12.61
C LYS A 141 -4.08 -7.53 -13.44
N TRP A 142 -3.83 -7.45 -14.75
CA TRP A 142 -4.05 -8.56 -15.70
C TRP A 142 -3.03 -9.70 -15.58
N ASP A 143 -2.05 -9.59 -14.68
CA ASP A 143 -0.94 -10.53 -14.58
C ASP A 143 -1.35 -11.90 -14.01
N GLY A 144 -2.53 -11.98 -13.37
CA GLY A 144 -3.13 -13.24 -12.94
C GLY A 144 -2.46 -13.88 -11.73
N ASP A 145 -1.86 -13.08 -10.85
CA ASP A 145 -1.00 -13.47 -9.73
C ASP A 145 -1.64 -13.28 -8.34
N LEU A 146 -2.95 -13.05 -8.29
CA LEU A 146 -3.71 -13.02 -7.04
C LEU A 146 -3.51 -14.32 -6.25
N GLY A 147 -3.26 -14.18 -4.96
CA GLY A 147 -2.75 -15.25 -4.11
C GLY A 147 -3.74 -15.66 -3.03
N ARG A 148 -3.19 -16.29 -1.99
CA ARG A 148 -3.91 -16.72 -0.77
C ARG A 148 -3.44 -15.87 0.42
N PRO A 149 -4.07 -14.72 0.67
CA PRO A 149 -3.64 -13.82 1.74
C PRO A 149 -3.87 -14.42 3.12
N SER A 150 -3.08 -13.95 4.09
CA SER A 150 -3.07 -14.45 5.48
C SER A 150 -3.57 -13.44 6.49
N ALA A 151 -3.72 -12.17 6.10
CA ALA A 151 -4.27 -11.11 6.92
C ALA A 151 -5.29 -10.29 6.13
N TYR A 152 -6.30 -9.76 6.82
CA TYR A 152 -7.43 -9.07 6.20
C TYR A 152 -7.76 -7.81 7.01
N GLN A 153 -8.04 -6.72 6.31
CA GLN A 153 -8.63 -5.52 6.87
C GLN A 153 -10.08 -5.42 6.38
N PRO A 154 -11.07 -5.79 7.20
CA PRO A 154 -12.47 -5.59 6.87
C PRO A 154 -12.77 -4.13 6.55
N LEU A 155 -13.59 -3.89 5.53
CA LEU A 155 -14.06 -2.57 5.13
C LEU A 155 -15.58 -2.51 5.27
N THR A 156 -16.07 -1.36 5.76
CA THR A 156 -17.50 -1.07 5.64
C THR A 156 -17.85 -0.84 4.15
N PRO A 157 -19.11 -1.04 3.74
CA PRO A 157 -19.55 -0.71 2.38
C PRO A 157 -19.20 0.73 1.98
N GLU A 158 -19.31 1.68 2.90
CA GLU A 158 -19.03 3.10 2.67
C GLU A 158 -17.54 3.35 2.41
N ILE A 159 -16.64 2.67 3.14
CA ILE A 159 -15.19 2.76 2.92
C ILE A 159 -14.79 2.11 1.60
N ALA A 160 -15.36 0.94 1.27
CA ALA A 160 -15.09 0.25 0.02
C ALA A 160 -15.50 1.11 -1.20
N GLU A 161 -16.71 1.68 -1.18
CA GLU A 161 -17.18 2.59 -2.24
C GLU A 161 -16.37 3.90 -2.28
N ARG A 162 -16.02 4.45 -1.11
CA ARG A 162 -15.17 5.65 -1.03
C ARG A 162 -13.81 5.39 -1.66
N LYS A 163 -13.17 4.25 -1.37
CA LYS A 163 -11.89 3.87 -1.99
C LYS A 163 -12.00 3.88 -3.51
N VAL A 164 -13.02 3.25 -4.07
CA VAL A 164 -13.20 3.19 -5.53
C VAL A 164 -13.47 4.56 -6.13
N ARG A 165 -14.30 5.39 -5.47
CA ARG A 165 -14.53 6.76 -5.94
C ARG A 165 -13.23 7.55 -5.98
N LEU A 166 -12.40 7.49 -4.93
CA LEU A 166 -11.13 8.20 -4.88
C LEU A 166 -10.12 7.68 -5.92
N LEU A 167 -10.07 6.36 -6.14
CA LEU A 167 -9.26 5.76 -7.22
C LEU A 167 -9.66 6.32 -8.59
N GLN A 168 -10.96 6.43 -8.85
CA GLN A 168 -11.44 7.01 -10.09
C GLN A 168 -11.13 8.51 -10.16
N GLU A 169 -11.44 9.26 -9.11
CA GLU A 169 -11.26 10.71 -9.04
C GLU A 169 -9.81 11.16 -9.27
N HIS A 170 -8.86 10.53 -8.58
CA HIS A 170 -7.48 11.04 -8.50
C HIS A 170 -6.49 10.44 -9.50
N TYR A 171 -6.84 9.37 -10.21
CA TYR A 171 -5.97 8.78 -11.24
C TYR A 171 -6.62 8.80 -12.64
N PRO A 172 -7.04 9.97 -13.15
CA PRO A 172 -7.65 10.07 -14.49
C PRO A 172 -6.75 9.49 -15.59
N SER A 173 -5.43 9.61 -15.47
CA SER A 173 -4.48 9.05 -16.44
C SER A 173 -4.58 7.52 -16.58
N GLN A 174 -5.14 6.81 -15.59
CA GLN A 174 -5.24 5.34 -15.60
C GLN A 174 -6.58 4.80 -16.08
N ARG A 175 -7.62 5.65 -16.18
CA ARG A 175 -8.98 5.24 -16.54
C ARG A 175 -9.11 4.63 -17.94
N HIS A 176 -8.12 4.83 -18.80
CA HIS A 176 -8.09 4.22 -20.14
C HIS A 176 -7.83 2.70 -20.09
N ARG A 177 -7.36 2.17 -18.95
CA ARG A 177 -7.11 0.74 -18.78
C ARG A 177 -8.45 0.01 -18.55
N PRO A 178 -8.74 -1.06 -19.28
CA PRO A 178 -10.06 -1.70 -19.25
C PRO A 178 -10.39 -2.36 -17.90
N TRP A 179 -9.39 -2.71 -17.09
CA TRP A 179 -9.59 -3.27 -15.75
C TRP A 179 -9.69 -2.20 -14.64
N TYR A 180 -9.39 -0.93 -14.96
CA TYR A 180 -9.39 0.16 -13.98
C TYR A 180 -10.82 0.67 -13.76
N ASP A 181 -11.67 -0.21 -13.23
CA ASP A 181 -13.08 0.04 -13.07
C ASP A 181 -13.58 -0.32 -11.67
N ARG A 182 -14.82 0.10 -11.40
CA ARG A 182 -15.46 -0.13 -10.10
C ARG A 182 -15.70 -1.60 -9.81
N GLU A 183 -16.04 -2.40 -10.82
CA GLU A 183 -16.37 -3.81 -10.63
C GLU A 183 -15.14 -4.64 -10.28
N ALA A 184 -13.99 -4.36 -10.91
CA ALA A 184 -12.73 -5.00 -10.58
C ALA A 184 -12.33 -4.72 -9.12
N PHE A 185 -12.34 -3.44 -8.71
CA PHE A 185 -11.93 -3.07 -7.35
C PHE A 185 -12.89 -3.57 -6.27
N LEU A 186 -14.21 -3.41 -6.43
CA LEU A 186 -15.19 -3.93 -5.46
C LEU A 186 -15.29 -5.44 -5.52
N GLY A 187 -15.12 -6.05 -6.69
CA GLY A 187 -15.14 -7.49 -6.89
C GLY A 187 -14.04 -8.17 -6.10
N LEU A 188 -12.79 -7.70 -6.20
CA LEU A 188 -11.70 -8.22 -5.37
C LEU A 188 -12.00 -8.03 -3.88
N ALA A 189 -12.40 -6.82 -3.48
CA ALA A 189 -12.73 -6.56 -2.08
C ALA A 189 -13.85 -7.47 -1.56
N ARG A 190 -14.83 -7.82 -2.43
CA ARG A 190 -15.93 -8.71 -2.08
C ARG A 190 -15.45 -10.12 -1.84
N ILE A 191 -14.60 -10.66 -2.73
CA ILE A 191 -14.02 -12.00 -2.57
C ILE A 191 -13.20 -12.08 -1.28
N ARG A 192 -12.32 -11.11 -1.03
CA ARG A 192 -11.53 -11.05 0.21
C ARG A 192 -12.41 -10.90 1.46
N GLY A 193 -13.54 -10.19 1.36
CA GLY A 193 -14.52 -10.12 2.43
C GLY A 193 -15.10 -11.49 2.81
N ILE A 194 -15.38 -12.35 1.83
CA ILE A 194 -15.87 -13.72 2.10
C ILE A 194 -14.86 -14.50 2.94
N GLU A 195 -13.57 -14.40 2.58
CA GLU A 195 -12.48 -15.14 3.24
C GLU A 195 -12.31 -14.78 4.73
N CYS A 196 -12.76 -13.60 5.16
CA CYS A 196 -12.73 -13.15 6.54
C CYS A 196 -14.12 -12.90 7.18
N HIS A 197 -15.18 -13.46 6.61
CA HIS A 197 -16.56 -13.30 7.10
C HIS A 197 -17.03 -11.83 7.24
N ALA A 198 -16.67 -11.00 6.26
CA ALA A 198 -17.10 -9.61 6.11
C ALA A 198 -17.76 -9.37 4.74
N ARG A 199 -18.38 -8.20 4.55
CA ARG A 199 -18.91 -7.80 3.24
C ARG A 199 -17.77 -7.54 2.24
N TYR A 200 -16.83 -6.69 2.65
CA TYR A 200 -15.64 -6.31 1.88
C TYR A 200 -14.41 -6.38 2.78
N ALA A 201 -13.25 -6.64 2.19
CA ALA A 201 -11.96 -6.52 2.86
C ALA A 201 -10.85 -6.19 1.86
N GLU A 202 -9.80 -5.54 2.35
CA GLU A 202 -8.46 -5.64 1.74
C GLU A 202 -7.72 -6.80 2.38
N ALA A 203 -6.77 -7.39 1.65
CA ALA A 203 -6.06 -8.57 2.09
C ALA A 203 -4.56 -8.45 1.85
N PHE A 204 -3.79 -9.13 2.70
CA PHE A 204 -2.35 -8.97 2.80
C PHE A 204 -1.67 -10.32 3.05
N ASP A 205 -0.45 -10.47 2.51
CA ASP A 205 0.52 -11.49 2.95
C ASP A 205 1.30 -10.98 4.16
N VAL A 206 1.53 -11.86 5.14
CA VAL A 206 2.31 -11.58 6.35
C VAL A 206 3.34 -12.67 6.55
N ALA A 207 4.62 -12.34 6.31
CA ALA A 207 5.70 -13.30 6.43
C ALA A 207 5.96 -13.75 7.89
N LYS A 208 5.80 -12.84 8.85
CA LYS A 208 6.02 -13.10 10.28
C LYS A 208 5.28 -12.09 11.14
N LEU A 209 4.82 -12.56 12.30
CA LEU A 209 4.16 -11.78 13.34
C LEU A 209 4.55 -12.29 14.72
N THR A 210 4.40 -11.46 15.75
CA THR A 210 4.61 -11.84 17.16
C THR A 210 3.28 -11.86 17.89
N LEU A 211 3.04 -12.90 18.67
CA LEU A 211 1.88 -12.99 19.56
C LEU A 211 2.24 -12.39 20.92
N ASN A 212 1.40 -11.51 21.46
CA ASN A 212 1.46 -11.12 22.86
C ASN A 212 0.34 -11.83 23.63
N LEU A 213 0.62 -13.03 24.13
CA LEU A 213 -0.33 -13.83 24.91
C LEU A 213 -0.23 -13.60 26.42
N GLY A 214 0.80 -12.86 26.87
CA GLY A 214 1.10 -12.65 28.29
C GLY A 214 0.58 -11.34 28.87
N GLY A 215 0.17 -10.39 28.03
CA GLY A 215 -0.07 -9.00 28.44
C GLY A 215 1.18 -8.16 28.27
#